data_AF-A0AA35JDH2-F1
#
_entry.id   AF-A0AA35JDH2-F1
#
_cell.length_a   1.000
_cell.length_b   1.000
_cell.length_c   1.000
_cell.angle_alpha   90.00
_cell.angle_beta   90.00
_cell.angle_gamma   90.00
#
_symmetry.space_group_name_H-M   'P 1'
#
loop_
_entity.id
_entity.type
_entity.pdbx_description
1 polymer ?
#
loop_
_entity_poly.entity_id
_entity_poly.type
_entity_poly.pdbx_seq_one_letter_code
_entity_poly.pdbx_strand_id
1 'polypeptide(L)'
;MTNINNAFTDSILLFGSSGLAGKGTLENLLDINFYIKNVSDLQDKLDSLTEINENVVLNKHIFCINRKSVTEQKSFIKTIDYVNMKSIIWKGGRYYLRSRGENETKRETCNSNTFCYDDFEEGIIRNSMDKDKKGTFSFAYNRKQFSYALHYACGKDESFGIKYNFIVTQLVIPQSTSWPKLLPEVFSGTQKLERFDVDSRDYVSDKSLPALNSIGTMVCALGSSAARVRKSQVPNSFVDYHLSFNLAQEFTNTTDKKLVVITSFNNDFLSRTFEYFRIKAKLENDLEEALPNKLKELIILRPGPMCGQHGNPVHVEMDIQQNPTLSERFFYYPRYILKYKQQCISEVRKVGLRTRLSEVIASSIYRMPGSALLGYSVPVSKVSYVASLMAIEKKSKEAGPKVEVINSYQIDMIA
;
A
#
# COMPACT_ATOMS: atom_id res chain seq x y z
N MET A 1 2.39 -17.35 36.25
CA MET A 1 2.73 -17.64 34.84
C MET A 1 2.21 -16.51 33.99
N THR A 2 3.07 -15.57 33.64
CA THR A 2 2.76 -14.47 32.72
C THR A 2 2.73 -15.04 31.30
N ASN A 3 1.61 -14.92 30.59
CA ASN A 3 1.54 -15.25 29.17
C ASN A 3 2.46 -14.30 28.40
N ILE A 4 3.65 -14.77 28.02
CA ILE A 4 4.56 -14.05 27.14
C ILE A 4 3.95 -14.13 25.74
N ASN A 5 3.31 -13.05 25.31
CA ASN A 5 2.67 -13.02 24.01
C ASN A 5 3.74 -12.69 22.95
N ASN A 6 4.27 -13.70 22.26
CA ASN A 6 5.26 -13.54 21.18
C ASN A 6 4.62 -13.06 19.85
N ALA A 7 3.42 -12.49 19.91
CA ALA A 7 2.64 -12.08 18.76
C ALA A 7 2.47 -10.56 18.70
N PHE A 8 2.90 -9.95 17.60
CA PHE A 8 2.75 -8.52 17.32
C PHE A 8 1.82 -8.33 16.13
N THR A 9 0.91 -7.37 16.22
CA THR A 9 -0.01 -7.05 15.11
C THR A 9 0.13 -5.58 14.74
N ASP A 10 0.51 -5.34 13.48
CA ASP A 10 0.54 -4.01 12.90
C ASP A 10 -0.62 -3.86 11.92
N SER A 11 -1.45 -2.84 12.15
CA SER A 11 -2.57 -2.51 11.26
C SER A 11 -2.31 -1.18 10.55
N ILE A 12 -2.46 -1.16 9.23
CA ILE A 12 -2.26 0.02 8.38
C ILE A 12 -3.52 0.26 7.55
N LEU A 13 -4.04 1.49 7.59
CA LEU A 13 -5.05 1.96 6.63
C LEU A 13 -4.36 2.52 5.38
N LEU A 14 -4.74 2.04 4.20
CA LEU A 14 -4.21 2.50 2.92
C LEU A 14 -5.33 3.05 2.02
N PHE A 15 -5.24 4.33 1.70
CA PHE A 15 -6.11 5.00 0.74
C PHE A 15 -5.36 5.26 -0.57
N GLY A 16 -6.00 4.95 -1.70
CA GLY A 16 -5.39 5.13 -3.02
C GLY A 16 -4.53 3.96 -3.50
N SER A 17 -4.73 2.76 -2.95
CA SER A 17 -4.01 1.53 -3.36
C SER A 17 -4.15 1.16 -4.84
N SER A 18 -5.17 1.67 -5.55
CA SER A 18 -5.32 1.52 -7.01
C SER A 18 -4.59 2.61 -7.84
N GLY A 19 -4.00 3.60 -7.18
CA GLY A 19 -3.20 4.65 -7.81
C GLY A 19 -1.76 4.20 -8.08
N LEU A 20 -1.02 4.98 -8.87
CA LEU A 20 0.32 4.61 -9.33
C LEU A 20 1.29 4.38 -8.15
N ALA A 21 1.43 5.36 -7.24
CA ALA A 21 2.25 5.22 -6.04
C ALA A 21 1.62 4.29 -4.99
N GLY A 22 0.29 4.39 -4.77
CA GLY A 22 -0.40 3.60 -3.76
C GLY A 22 -0.39 2.09 -4.05
N LYS A 23 -0.42 1.68 -5.33
CA LYS A 23 -0.26 0.28 -5.73
C LYS A 23 1.12 -0.25 -5.34
N GLY A 24 2.18 0.46 -5.72
CA GLY A 24 3.54 0.07 -5.34
C GLY A 24 3.73 0.05 -3.81
N THR A 25 3.08 0.96 -3.08
CA THR A 25 3.12 0.97 -1.62
C THR A 25 2.48 -0.29 -1.04
N LEU A 26 1.31 -0.70 -1.55
CA LEU A 26 0.67 -1.97 -1.17
C LEU A 26 1.58 -3.16 -1.48
N GLU A 27 2.13 -3.22 -2.70
CA GLU A 27 3.04 -4.29 -3.12
C GLU A 27 4.26 -4.42 -2.20
N ASN A 28 4.85 -3.29 -1.76
CA ASN A 28 5.98 -3.29 -0.83
C ASN A 28 5.57 -3.67 0.60
N LEU A 29 4.41 -3.23 1.09
CA LEU A 29 3.90 -3.60 2.43
C LEU A 29 3.51 -5.09 2.53
N LEU A 30 3.35 -5.76 1.40
CA LEU A 30 3.06 -7.19 1.30
C LEU A 30 4.28 -8.04 0.91
N ASP A 31 5.43 -7.41 0.69
CA ASP A 31 6.66 -8.07 0.26
C ASP A 31 7.53 -8.45 1.48
N ILE A 32 7.76 -9.74 1.70
CA ILE A 32 8.66 -10.20 2.77
C ILE A 32 10.08 -9.65 2.62
N ASN A 33 10.55 -9.46 1.38
CA ASN A 33 11.87 -8.92 1.10
C ASN A 33 12.02 -7.48 1.56
N PHE A 34 10.91 -6.74 1.64
CA PHE A 34 10.90 -5.40 2.18
C PHE A 34 11.20 -5.38 3.69
N TYR A 35 10.59 -6.28 4.46
CA TYR A 35 10.77 -6.36 5.92
C TYR A 35 12.16 -6.89 6.32
N ILE A 36 12.67 -7.91 5.63
CA ILE A 36 14.02 -8.46 5.93
C ILE A 36 15.16 -7.51 5.54
N LYS A 37 14.92 -6.56 4.61
CA LYS A 37 15.85 -5.47 4.27
C LYS A 37 15.80 -4.33 5.29
N ASN A 38 14.64 -4.12 5.91
CA ASN A 38 14.35 -3.04 6.83
C ASN A 38 14.01 -3.59 8.23
N VAL A 39 15.03 -4.11 8.90
CA VAL A 39 14.88 -4.84 10.18
C VAL A 39 14.61 -3.96 11.41
N SER A 40 14.50 -2.64 11.27
CA SER A 40 14.31 -1.71 12.40
C SER A 40 13.04 -2.02 13.21
N ASP A 41 11.90 -2.17 12.53
CA ASP A 41 10.62 -2.55 13.17
C ASP A 41 10.69 -3.92 13.86
N LEU A 42 11.38 -4.87 13.24
CA LEU A 42 11.58 -6.20 13.81
C LEU A 42 12.49 -6.14 15.05
N GLN A 43 13.57 -5.37 14.96
CA GLN A 43 14.54 -5.17 16.04
C GLN A 43 13.85 -4.58 17.28
N ASP A 44 13.05 -3.53 17.10
CA ASP A 44 12.30 -2.90 18.21
C ASP A 44 11.35 -3.90 18.91
N LYS A 45 10.73 -4.80 18.14
CA LYS A 45 9.84 -5.84 18.69
C LYS A 45 10.62 -6.90 19.46
N LEU A 46 11.74 -7.34 18.93
CA LEU A 46 12.60 -8.32 19.61
C LEU A 46 13.24 -7.73 20.88
N ASP A 47 13.60 -6.44 20.85
CA ASP A 47 14.14 -5.73 22.01
C ASP A 47 13.10 -5.58 23.13
N SER A 48 11.81 -5.61 22.80
CA SER A 48 10.72 -5.60 23.78
C SER A 48 10.46 -6.96 24.44
N LEU A 49 11.04 -8.05 23.90
CA LEU A 49 10.88 -9.40 24.44
C LEU A 49 11.98 -9.72 25.44
N THR A 50 11.59 -10.22 26.61
CA THR A 50 12.53 -10.70 27.63
C THR A 50 13.09 -12.08 27.27
N GLU A 51 12.30 -12.93 26.61
CA GLU A 51 12.66 -14.31 26.22
C GLU A 51 11.95 -14.71 24.92
N ILE A 52 12.54 -15.64 24.17
CA ILE A 52 11.95 -16.24 22.96
C ILE A 52 11.89 -17.75 23.19
N ASN A 53 10.74 -18.23 23.66
CA ASN A 53 10.52 -19.65 23.96
C ASN A 53 9.83 -20.39 22.79
N GLU A 54 9.22 -19.64 21.87
CA GLU A 54 8.52 -20.14 20.68
C GLU A 54 8.80 -19.23 19.48
N ASN A 55 8.17 -19.52 18.33
CA ASN A 55 8.22 -18.64 17.17
C ASN A 55 7.65 -17.26 17.48
N VAL A 56 8.35 -16.21 17.06
CA VAL A 56 7.84 -14.83 17.09
C VAL A 56 6.86 -14.66 15.93
N VAL A 57 5.63 -14.25 16.21
CA VAL A 57 4.58 -14.08 15.20
C VAL A 57 4.38 -12.60 14.91
N LEU A 58 4.48 -12.22 13.64
CA LEU A 58 4.31 -10.85 13.15
C LEU A 58 3.13 -10.80 12.18
N ASN A 59 2.00 -10.29 12.65
CA ASN A 59 0.81 -10.09 11.83
C ASN A 59 0.85 -8.69 11.21
N LYS A 60 0.88 -8.62 9.88
CA LYS A 60 0.81 -7.40 9.08
C LYS A 60 -0.56 -7.33 8.43
N HIS A 61 -1.43 -6.48 8.97
CA HIS A 61 -2.79 -6.24 8.48
C HIS A 61 -2.86 -4.94 7.69
N ILE A 62 -3.13 -5.04 6.39
CA ILE A 62 -3.29 -3.87 5.52
C ILE A 62 -4.74 -3.75 5.08
N PHE A 63 -5.41 -2.67 5.48
CA PHE A 63 -6.78 -2.37 5.12
C PHE A 63 -6.80 -1.35 3.97
N CYS A 64 -7.27 -1.76 2.80
CA CYS A 64 -7.37 -0.89 1.64
C CYS A 64 -8.80 -0.44 1.44
N ILE A 65 -9.06 0.86 1.32
CA ILE A 65 -10.41 1.37 0.99
C ILE A 65 -10.41 1.86 -0.45
N ASN A 66 -11.22 1.21 -1.28
CA ASN A 66 -11.25 1.42 -2.73
C ASN A 66 -12.68 1.60 -3.25
N ARG A 67 -12.84 2.32 -4.36
CA ARG A 67 -14.15 2.46 -5.03
C ARG A 67 -14.57 1.21 -5.80
N LYS A 68 -13.60 0.34 -6.14
CA LYS A 68 -13.78 -0.88 -6.93
C LYS A 68 -12.81 -1.94 -6.41
N SER A 69 -13.18 -3.21 -6.60
CA SER A 69 -12.25 -4.31 -6.39
C SER A 69 -11.01 -4.12 -7.27
N VAL A 70 -9.83 -4.34 -6.70
CA VAL A 70 -8.58 -4.39 -7.44
C VAL A 70 -8.19 -5.85 -7.53
N THR A 71 -8.48 -6.49 -8.66
CA THR A 71 -8.00 -7.84 -8.96
C THR A 71 -6.51 -7.76 -9.25
N GLU A 72 -5.69 -8.15 -8.30
CA GLU A 72 -4.25 -8.19 -8.51
C GLU A 72 -3.87 -9.40 -9.37
N GLN A 73 -3.42 -9.14 -10.59
CA GLN A 73 -2.97 -10.17 -11.53
C GLN A 73 -1.65 -10.83 -11.11
N LYS A 74 -0.93 -10.26 -10.13
CA LYS A 74 0.36 -10.77 -9.66
C LYS A 74 0.18 -11.40 -8.28
N SER A 75 0.83 -12.54 -8.08
CA SER A 75 0.98 -13.11 -6.74
C SER A 75 1.74 -12.12 -5.85
N PHE A 76 1.18 -11.83 -4.67
CA PHE A 76 1.91 -11.13 -3.59
C PHE A 76 3.03 -11.99 -2.99
N ILE A 77 2.95 -13.31 -3.17
CA ILE A 77 3.95 -14.24 -2.67
C ILE A 77 5.18 -14.11 -3.57
N LYS A 78 6.33 -13.79 -2.98
CA LYS A 78 7.61 -13.63 -3.65
C LYS A 78 8.63 -14.59 -3.06
N THR A 79 9.58 -15.00 -3.89
CA THR A 79 10.77 -15.74 -3.44
C THR A 79 11.60 -14.84 -2.53
N ILE A 80 12.15 -15.44 -1.48
CA ILE A 80 12.99 -14.75 -0.51
C ILE A 80 14.37 -14.46 -1.12
N ASP A 81 14.80 -13.19 -1.07
CA ASP A 81 16.08 -12.68 -1.56
C ASP A 81 17.16 -12.78 -0.47
N TYR A 82 17.83 -13.93 -0.38
CA TYR A 82 18.89 -14.21 0.61
C TYR A 82 20.17 -13.38 0.46
N VAL A 83 20.32 -12.59 -0.61
CA VAL A 83 21.56 -11.87 -0.90
C VAL A 83 21.64 -10.54 -0.14
N ASN A 84 20.50 -9.85 0.03
CA ASN A 84 20.47 -8.46 0.48
C ASN A 84 19.89 -8.28 1.90
N MET A 85 20.03 -9.27 2.77
CA MET A 85 19.39 -9.27 4.09
C MET A 85 20.25 -8.62 5.16
N LYS A 86 19.61 -7.92 6.11
CA LYS A 86 20.30 -7.39 7.30
C LYS A 86 20.25 -8.41 8.44
N SER A 87 21.33 -8.46 9.23
CA SER A 87 21.36 -9.24 10.47
C SER A 87 20.54 -8.56 11.57
N ILE A 88 20.07 -9.35 12.53
CA ILE A 88 19.39 -8.89 13.74
C ILE A 88 20.33 -9.03 14.92
N ILE A 89 20.26 -8.13 15.89
CA ILE A 89 21.04 -8.23 17.13
C ILE A 89 20.07 -8.55 18.26
N TRP A 90 20.24 -9.64 18.99
CA TRP A 90 19.38 -9.96 20.12
C TRP A 90 20.20 -10.52 21.27
N LYS A 91 20.03 -9.98 22.48
CA LYS A 91 20.80 -10.33 23.69
C LYS A 91 22.33 -10.42 23.47
N GLY A 92 22.89 -9.54 22.63
CA GLY A 92 24.31 -9.51 22.30
C GLY A 92 24.74 -10.49 21.20
N GLY A 93 23.89 -11.43 20.79
CA GLY A 93 24.11 -12.31 19.64
C GLY A 93 23.70 -11.64 18.32
N ARG A 94 24.46 -11.91 17.24
CA ARG A 94 24.11 -11.46 15.88
C ARG A 94 23.54 -12.62 15.08
N TYR A 95 22.25 -12.53 14.76
CA TYR A 95 21.50 -13.56 14.08
C TYR A 95 21.37 -13.25 12.59
N TYR A 96 21.58 -14.27 11.76
CA TYR A 96 21.44 -14.20 10.31
C TYR A 96 20.31 -15.10 9.86
N LEU A 97 19.58 -14.69 8.82
CA LEU A 97 18.59 -15.55 8.21
C LEU A 97 19.32 -16.73 7.54
N ARG A 98 18.97 -17.95 7.92
CA ARG A 98 19.49 -19.15 7.25
C ARG A 98 18.71 -19.38 5.96
N SER A 99 19.43 -19.56 4.86
CA SER A 99 18.87 -20.17 3.66
C SER A 99 18.52 -21.62 3.98
N ARG A 100 17.23 -21.95 4.01
CA ARG A 100 16.75 -23.34 4.04
C ARG A 100 16.34 -23.73 2.62
N GLY A 101 16.60 -24.99 2.25
CA GLY A 101 16.18 -25.54 0.97
C GLY A 101 14.67 -25.34 0.73
N GLU A 102 14.29 -25.20 -0.52
CA GLU A 102 13.00 -24.72 -1.07
C GLU A 102 11.70 -25.33 -0.49
N ASN A 103 11.78 -26.36 0.35
CA ASN A 103 10.66 -27.17 0.82
C ASN A 103 9.95 -26.65 2.09
N GLU A 104 10.38 -25.54 2.69
CA GLU A 104 9.80 -25.02 3.95
C GLU A 104 9.19 -23.60 3.87
N THR A 105 9.24 -22.93 2.72
CA THR A 105 8.24 -21.89 2.40
C THR A 105 6.90 -22.56 2.08
N LYS A 106 6.35 -23.31 3.04
CA LYS A 106 5.06 -23.98 2.87
C LYS A 106 3.97 -22.91 2.76
N ARG A 107 3.25 -22.96 1.64
CA ARG A 107 1.99 -22.27 1.40
C ARG A 107 0.98 -22.73 2.44
N GLU A 108 0.82 -21.99 3.52
CA GLU A 108 -0.36 -22.11 4.38
C GLU A 108 -1.41 -21.12 3.87
N THR A 109 -2.18 -21.52 2.86
CA THR A 109 -3.44 -20.85 2.54
C THR A 109 -4.46 -21.27 3.59
N CYS A 110 -4.81 -20.37 4.51
CA CYS A 110 -5.94 -20.56 5.40
C CYS A 110 -7.24 -20.34 4.60
N ASN A 111 -7.76 -21.38 3.94
CA ASN A 111 -9.19 -21.70 3.78
C ASN A 111 -9.44 -22.55 2.51
N SER A 112 -10.13 -23.68 2.68
CA SER A 112 -10.53 -24.61 1.62
C SER A 112 -11.96 -24.40 1.09
N ASN A 113 -12.76 -23.49 1.70
CA ASN A 113 -14.21 -23.48 1.52
C ASN A 113 -14.80 -22.15 0.97
N THR A 114 -14.12 -21.49 0.04
CA THR A 114 -14.68 -20.33 -0.69
C THR A 114 -14.55 -20.52 -2.20
N PHE A 115 -15.49 -19.97 -2.97
CA PHE A 115 -15.39 -19.86 -4.43
C PHE A 115 -14.14 -19.02 -4.77
N CYS A 116 -13.00 -19.69 -4.89
CA CYS A 116 -11.72 -19.07 -5.15
C CYS A 116 -11.49 -19.00 -6.66
N TYR A 117 -11.76 -17.83 -7.26
CA TYR A 117 -10.97 -17.42 -8.41
C TYR A 117 -9.66 -16.82 -7.84
N ASP A 118 -8.58 -17.61 -7.86
CA ASP A 118 -7.20 -17.22 -7.54
C ASP A 118 -6.95 -16.46 -6.19
N ASP A 119 -7.37 -17.07 -5.08
CA ASP A 119 -6.95 -16.77 -3.69
C ASP A 119 -7.54 -15.52 -2.98
N PHE A 120 -8.73 -15.03 -3.33
CA PHE A 120 -9.44 -14.01 -2.53
C PHE A 120 -10.71 -14.57 -1.88
N GLU A 121 -10.85 -14.39 -0.56
CA GLU A 121 -12.11 -14.54 0.14
C GLU A 121 -12.97 -13.31 -0.13
N GLU A 122 -14.16 -13.51 -0.69
CA GLU A 122 -15.14 -12.45 -0.89
C GLU A 122 -16.23 -12.52 0.18
N GLY A 123 -16.67 -11.36 0.65
CA GLY A 123 -17.75 -11.26 1.61
C GLY A 123 -18.39 -9.88 1.63
N ILE A 124 -19.27 -9.68 2.60
CA ILE A 124 -20.01 -8.43 2.77
C ILE A 124 -19.77 -7.89 4.18
N ILE A 125 -19.74 -6.57 4.31
CA ILE A 125 -19.86 -5.88 5.59
C ILE A 125 -21.21 -5.22 5.62
N ARG A 126 -21.97 -5.48 6.69
CA ARG A 126 -23.27 -4.87 6.96
C ARG A 126 -23.28 -4.33 8.38
N ASN A 127 -23.91 -3.17 8.57
CA ASN A 127 -24.19 -2.69 9.91
C ASN A 127 -25.21 -3.64 10.58
N SER A 128 -24.73 -4.43 11.53
CA SER A 128 -25.52 -5.33 12.37
C SER A 128 -25.74 -4.63 13.71
N MET A 129 -26.77 -3.77 13.82
CA MET A 129 -27.62 -3.56 15.01
C MET A 129 -28.57 -2.36 14.80
N ASP A 130 -29.80 -2.52 15.30
CA ASP A 130 -30.95 -1.59 15.34
C ASP A 130 -31.60 -1.14 14.02
N LYS A 131 -32.80 -1.71 13.78
CA LYS A 131 -33.77 -1.25 12.77
C LYS A 131 -34.20 0.21 12.96
N ASP A 132 -33.91 0.82 14.12
CA ASP A 132 -34.47 2.11 14.52
C ASP A 132 -33.46 3.27 14.66
N LYS A 133 -32.14 3.09 14.46
CA LYS A 133 -31.19 4.23 14.53
C LYS A 133 -30.05 4.20 13.51
N LYS A 134 -30.18 5.11 12.53
CA LYS A 134 -29.14 5.75 11.68
C LYS A 134 -28.17 4.83 10.91
N GLY A 135 -28.39 4.76 9.59
CA GLY A 135 -27.37 4.49 8.59
C GLY A 135 -27.18 3.01 8.27
N THR A 136 -27.97 2.51 7.33
CA THR A 136 -27.70 1.21 6.70
C THR A 136 -26.54 1.37 5.71
N PHE A 137 -25.46 0.63 5.93
CA PHE A 137 -24.43 0.44 4.91
C PHE A 137 -24.23 -1.05 4.66
N SER A 138 -24.02 -1.39 3.39
CA SER A 138 -23.69 -2.73 2.94
C SER A 138 -22.72 -2.59 1.76
N PHE A 139 -21.54 -3.20 1.88
CA PHE A 139 -20.56 -3.19 0.80
C PHE A 139 -19.70 -4.46 0.81
N ALA A 140 -19.13 -4.78 -0.33
CA ALA A 140 -18.29 -5.96 -0.49
C ALA A 140 -16.90 -5.75 0.12
N TYR A 141 -16.29 -6.82 0.59
CA TYR A 141 -14.87 -6.88 0.90
C TYR A 141 -14.20 -8.07 0.22
N ASN A 142 -12.92 -7.92 -0.08
CA ASN A 142 -12.04 -8.99 -0.55
C ASN A 142 -10.87 -9.13 0.43
N ARG A 143 -10.59 -10.34 0.89
CA ARG A 143 -9.52 -10.63 1.83
C ARG A 143 -8.56 -11.66 1.26
N LYS A 144 -7.26 -11.44 1.45
CA LYS A 144 -6.20 -12.40 1.11
C LYS A 144 -5.22 -12.52 2.27
N GLN A 145 -4.84 -13.75 2.58
CA GLN A 145 -3.91 -14.08 3.66
C GLN A 145 -2.82 -15.04 3.16
N PHE A 146 -1.59 -14.79 3.56
CA PHE A 146 -0.44 -15.66 3.31
C PHE A 146 0.63 -15.46 4.39
N SER A 147 1.55 -16.41 4.52
CA SER A 147 2.58 -16.36 5.56
C SER A 147 3.94 -16.86 5.11
N TYR A 148 4.98 -16.38 5.77
CA TYR A 148 6.35 -16.87 5.65
C TYR A 148 6.86 -17.29 7.02
N ALA A 149 7.54 -18.44 7.08
CA ALA A 149 8.29 -18.87 8.24
C ALA A 149 9.78 -18.66 7.97
N LEU A 150 10.40 -17.79 8.75
CA LEU A 150 11.80 -17.41 8.64
C LEU A 150 12.58 -17.97 9.82
N HIS A 151 13.79 -18.47 9.58
CA HIS A 151 14.64 -19.06 10.62
C HIS A 151 15.94 -18.28 10.77
N TYR A 152 16.14 -17.69 11.95
CA TYR A 152 17.31 -16.89 12.29
C TYR A 152 18.23 -17.69 13.20
N ALA A 153 19.54 -17.62 12.96
CA ALA A 153 20.52 -18.35 13.76
C ALA A 153 21.77 -17.53 14.05
N CYS A 154 22.34 -17.77 15.24
CA CYS A 154 23.63 -17.27 15.70
C CYS A 154 24.52 -18.50 15.96
N GLY A 155 25.55 -18.73 15.13
CA GLY A 155 26.39 -19.92 15.24
C GLY A 155 25.63 -21.23 14.96
N LYS A 156 25.99 -22.32 15.64
CA LYS A 156 25.39 -23.66 15.47
C LYS A 156 24.23 -23.94 16.43
N ASP A 157 24.27 -23.39 17.64
CA ASP A 157 23.44 -23.87 18.76
C ASP A 157 22.28 -22.93 19.12
N GLU A 158 22.32 -21.66 18.68
CA GLU A 158 21.25 -20.69 18.94
C GLU A 158 20.46 -20.34 17.68
N SER A 159 19.15 -20.53 17.73
CA SER A 159 18.25 -20.13 16.66
C SER A 159 16.83 -19.93 17.13
N PHE A 160 16.09 -19.09 16.42
CA PHE A 160 14.66 -18.91 16.63
C PHE A 160 13.93 -18.68 15.30
N GLY A 161 12.64 -19.01 15.29
CA GLY A 161 11.77 -18.80 14.14
C GLY A 161 10.97 -17.50 14.25
N ILE A 162 10.71 -16.86 13.11
CA ILE A 162 9.81 -15.72 12.99
C ILE A 162 8.77 -16.06 11.91
N LYS A 163 7.49 -16.05 12.27
CA LYS A 163 6.38 -16.22 11.33
C LYS A 163 5.79 -14.86 10.97
N TYR A 164 5.92 -14.46 9.71
CA TYR A 164 5.23 -13.30 9.16
C TYR A 164 3.90 -13.72 8.57
N ASN A 165 2.80 -13.14 9.03
CA ASN A 165 1.47 -13.32 8.46
C ASN A 165 1.04 -12.01 7.80
N PHE A 166 0.81 -12.04 6.49
CA PHE A 166 0.30 -10.91 5.74
C PHE A 166 -1.17 -11.11 5.46
N ILE A 167 -1.98 -10.10 5.80
CA ILE A 167 -3.41 -10.10 5.57
C ILE A 167 -3.76 -8.76 4.94
N VAL A 168 -4.30 -8.81 3.73
CA VAL A 168 -4.83 -7.64 3.04
C VAL A 168 -6.35 -7.76 2.98
N THR A 169 -7.04 -6.72 3.46
CA THR A 169 -8.50 -6.61 3.37
C THR A 169 -8.85 -5.38 2.55
N GLN A 170 -9.42 -5.59 1.37
CA GLN A 170 -9.91 -4.53 0.50
C GLN A 170 -11.40 -4.29 0.75
N LEU A 171 -11.75 -3.11 1.26
CA LEU A 171 -13.11 -2.64 1.42
C LEU A 171 -13.55 -1.92 0.14
N VAL A 172 -14.60 -2.41 -0.51
CA VAL A 172 -15.08 -1.89 -1.79
C VAL A 172 -16.25 -0.94 -1.55
N ILE A 173 -15.95 0.33 -1.27
CA ILE A 173 -16.92 1.38 -0.98
C ILE A 173 -16.98 2.35 -2.19
N PRO A 174 -17.97 2.25 -3.09
CA PRO A 174 -17.98 2.98 -4.37
C PRO A 174 -17.97 4.51 -4.23
N GLN A 175 -18.63 5.02 -3.19
CA GLN A 175 -18.84 6.45 -2.96
C GLN A 175 -17.78 6.98 -2.00
N SER A 176 -16.73 7.63 -2.52
CA SER A 176 -15.67 8.13 -1.63
C SER A 176 -16.09 9.29 -0.72
N THR A 177 -17.20 9.95 -1.02
CA THR A 177 -17.80 10.99 -0.16
C THR A 177 -18.24 10.44 1.20
N SER A 178 -18.59 9.15 1.29
CA SER A 178 -19.00 8.53 2.55
C SER A 178 -17.84 7.93 3.35
N TRP A 179 -16.64 7.82 2.79
CA TRP A 179 -15.52 7.13 3.45
C TRP A 179 -15.16 7.72 4.83
N PRO A 180 -15.05 9.05 5.01
CA PRO A 180 -14.75 9.61 6.33
C PRO A 180 -15.78 9.19 7.38
N LYS A 181 -17.07 9.34 7.05
CA LYS A 181 -18.17 8.97 7.97
C LYS A 181 -18.19 7.47 8.28
N LEU A 182 -17.94 6.62 7.28
CA LEU A 182 -17.97 5.17 7.47
C LEU A 182 -16.74 4.65 8.23
N LEU A 183 -15.62 5.37 8.22
CA LEU A 183 -14.38 4.92 8.85
C LEU A 183 -14.54 4.53 10.33
N PRO A 184 -15.10 5.37 11.22
CA PRO A 184 -15.31 5.00 12.61
C PRO A 184 -16.39 3.91 12.79
N GLU A 185 -17.40 3.86 11.92
CA GLU A 185 -18.46 2.84 11.98
C GLU A 185 -17.91 1.44 11.65
N VAL A 186 -17.09 1.36 10.60
CA VAL A 186 -16.48 0.12 10.09
C VAL A 186 -15.38 -0.39 11.01
N PHE A 187 -14.55 0.52 11.55
CA PHE A 187 -13.51 0.19 12.51
C PHE A 187 -13.98 0.51 13.94
N SER A 188 -15.15 0.03 14.30
CA SER A 188 -15.72 0.18 15.65
C SER A 188 -15.14 -0.83 16.66
N GLY A 189 -14.46 -1.88 16.18
CA GLY A 189 -14.01 -3.01 17.01
C GLY A 189 -15.05 -4.13 17.14
N THR A 190 -16.31 -3.83 16.84
CA THR A 190 -17.44 -4.76 16.93
C THR A 190 -17.97 -5.18 15.56
N GLN A 191 -17.74 -4.37 14.53
CA GLN A 191 -18.14 -4.70 13.16
C GLN A 191 -17.48 -6.01 12.70
N LYS A 192 -18.32 -6.98 12.32
CA LYS A 192 -17.87 -8.27 11.82
C LYS A 192 -17.84 -8.30 10.30
N LEU A 193 -16.91 -9.07 9.76
CA LEU A 193 -16.88 -9.47 8.36
C LEU A 193 -17.87 -10.62 8.17
N GLU A 194 -18.75 -10.55 7.16
CA GLU A 194 -19.64 -11.66 6.82
C GLU A 194 -19.08 -12.36 5.57
N ARG A 195 -18.54 -13.57 5.74
CA ARG A 195 -18.03 -14.38 4.64
C ARG A 195 -19.14 -15.27 4.09
N PHE A 196 -19.19 -15.48 2.77
CA PHE A 196 -20.11 -16.44 2.20
C PHE A 196 -19.60 -17.86 2.46
N ASP A 197 -20.41 -18.69 3.12
CA ASP A 197 -20.09 -20.09 3.40
C ASP A 197 -20.83 -20.98 2.39
N VAL A 198 -20.06 -21.78 1.65
CA VAL A 198 -20.57 -22.61 0.55
C VAL A 198 -21.45 -23.75 1.07
N ASP A 199 -21.11 -24.29 2.24
CA ASP A 199 -21.77 -25.46 2.81
C ASP A 199 -23.14 -25.08 3.37
N SER A 200 -23.23 -23.94 4.06
CA SER A 200 -24.50 -23.42 4.58
C SER A 200 -25.31 -22.63 3.54
N ARG A 201 -24.68 -22.23 2.42
CA ARG A 201 -25.21 -21.28 1.43
C ARG A 201 -25.68 -19.95 2.03
N ASP A 202 -25.05 -19.54 3.13
CA ASP A 202 -25.39 -18.32 3.85
C ASP A 202 -24.13 -17.53 4.24
N TYR A 203 -24.33 -16.27 4.61
CA TYR A 203 -23.28 -15.40 5.13
C TYR A 203 -23.04 -15.69 6.60
N VAL A 204 -21.84 -16.18 6.92
CA VAL A 204 -21.45 -16.48 8.30
C VAL A 204 -20.54 -15.37 8.81
N SER A 205 -20.84 -14.93 10.03
CA SER A 205 -20.05 -13.92 10.71
C SER A 205 -18.66 -14.46 11.08
N ASP A 206 -17.62 -13.76 10.64
CA ASP A 206 -16.22 -14.08 10.88
C ASP A 206 -15.60 -13.10 11.91
N LYS A 207 -14.28 -12.96 11.93
CA LYS A 207 -13.53 -12.05 12.79
C LYS A 207 -14.02 -10.60 12.67
N SER A 208 -14.05 -9.93 13.82
CA SER A 208 -14.30 -8.50 13.88
C SER A 208 -13.13 -7.70 13.32
N LEU A 209 -13.45 -6.58 12.70
CA LEU A 209 -12.47 -5.56 12.34
C LEU A 209 -11.93 -4.89 13.62
N PRO A 210 -10.65 -4.50 13.64
CA PRO A 210 -10.09 -3.80 14.79
C PRO A 210 -10.76 -2.44 14.99
N ALA A 211 -10.74 -1.93 16.22
CA ALA A 211 -11.18 -0.58 16.50
C ALA A 211 -10.21 0.45 15.90
N LEU A 212 -10.71 1.59 15.44
CA LEU A 212 -9.94 2.62 14.73
C LEU A 212 -8.81 3.16 15.62
N ASN A 213 -9.01 3.22 16.93
CA ASN A 213 -7.99 3.62 17.90
C ASN A 213 -6.77 2.68 17.91
N SER A 214 -6.93 1.39 17.59
CA SER A 214 -5.84 0.41 17.54
C SER A 214 -5.02 0.44 16.25
N ILE A 215 -5.50 1.11 15.21
CA ILE A 215 -4.76 1.27 13.94
C ILE A 215 -3.81 2.46 14.08
N GLY A 216 -2.51 2.21 14.25
CA GLY A 216 -1.52 3.27 14.49
C GLY A 216 -1.12 4.08 13.25
N THR A 217 -1.20 3.50 12.04
CA THR A 217 -0.69 4.13 10.82
C THR A 217 -1.74 4.25 9.72
N MET A 218 -1.80 5.42 9.09
CA MET A 218 -2.53 5.65 7.84
C MET A 218 -1.57 6.10 6.74
N VAL A 219 -1.73 5.54 5.55
CA VAL A 219 -1.07 5.97 4.32
C VAL A 219 -2.10 6.53 3.36
N CYS A 220 -1.95 7.79 2.98
CA CYS A 220 -2.81 8.48 2.03
C CYS A 220 -2.06 8.73 0.72
N ALA A 221 -2.33 7.90 -0.29
CA ALA A 221 -1.85 8.02 -1.66
C ALA A 221 -2.96 8.47 -2.63
N LEU A 222 -3.95 9.20 -2.11
CA LEU A 222 -5.06 9.73 -2.92
C LEU A 222 -4.58 10.88 -3.80
N GLY A 223 -4.95 10.82 -5.07
CA GLY A 223 -4.67 11.87 -6.03
C GLY A 223 -5.75 11.93 -7.10
N SER A 224 -6.08 13.15 -7.53
CA SER A 224 -6.88 13.35 -8.72
C SER A 224 -5.99 13.37 -9.98
N SER A 225 -6.56 13.02 -11.13
CA SER A 225 -5.90 13.24 -12.42
C SER A 225 -6.84 14.01 -13.34
N ALA A 226 -6.28 14.86 -14.20
CA ALA A 226 -7.06 15.69 -15.13
C ALA A 226 -7.98 14.86 -16.06
N ALA A 227 -7.65 13.60 -16.31
CA ALA A 227 -8.51 12.66 -17.04
C ALA A 227 -9.71 12.20 -16.20
N ARG A 228 -9.51 11.93 -14.91
CA ARG A 228 -10.59 11.52 -13.98
C ARG A 228 -11.57 12.66 -13.70
N VAL A 229 -11.07 13.88 -13.53
CA VAL A 229 -11.90 15.07 -13.26
C VAL A 229 -12.91 15.31 -14.36
N ARG A 230 -12.47 15.23 -15.63
CA ARG A 230 -13.34 15.36 -16.80
C ARG A 230 -14.39 14.25 -16.87
N LYS A 231 -14.05 13.05 -16.40
CA LYS A 231 -14.96 11.89 -16.44
C LYS A 231 -15.96 11.89 -15.28
N SER A 232 -15.58 12.36 -14.10
CA SER A 232 -16.44 12.32 -12.91
C SER A 232 -17.13 13.63 -12.58
N GLN A 233 -16.76 14.74 -13.22
CA GLN A 233 -17.22 16.10 -12.87
C GLN A 233 -17.00 16.49 -11.40
N VAL A 234 -16.09 15.79 -10.72
CA VAL A 234 -15.73 16.06 -9.31
C VAL A 234 -14.50 16.98 -9.32
N PRO A 235 -14.53 18.12 -8.61
CA PRO A 235 -13.40 19.03 -8.53
C PRO A 235 -12.12 18.36 -8.00
N ASN A 236 -10.95 18.81 -8.47
CA ASN A 236 -9.65 18.37 -7.94
C ASN A 236 -9.58 18.51 -6.41
N SER A 237 -10.06 19.64 -5.90
CA SER A 237 -10.08 19.97 -4.47
C SER A 237 -10.82 18.94 -3.61
N PHE A 238 -11.80 18.23 -4.17
CA PHE A 238 -12.49 17.19 -3.40
C PHE A 238 -11.55 16.04 -3.04
N VAL A 239 -10.83 15.47 -4.00
CA VAL A 239 -9.93 14.32 -3.71
C VAL A 239 -8.63 14.80 -3.07
N ASP A 240 -8.04 15.86 -3.63
CA ASP A 240 -6.70 16.31 -3.24
C ASP A 240 -6.67 17.06 -1.91
N TYR A 241 -7.82 17.53 -1.41
CA TYR A 241 -7.93 18.22 -0.11
C TYR A 241 -9.06 17.65 0.75
N HIS A 242 -10.33 17.84 0.40
CA HIS A 242 -11.45 17.56 1.31
C HIS A 242 -11.50 16.09 1.78
N LEU A 243 -11.37 15.14 0.86
CA LEU A 243 -11.40 13.72 1.19
C LEU A 243 -10.20 13.33 2.06
N SER A 244 -8.99 13.74 1.66
CA SER A 244 -7.76 13.43 2.38
C SER A 244 -7.76 14.03 3.79
N PHE A 245 -8.17 15.28 3.94
CA PHE A 245 -8.25 15.97 5.22
C PHE A 245 -9.33 15.35 6.12
N ASN A 246 -10.54 15.13 5.60
CA ASN A 246 -11.62 14.54 6.40
C ASN A 246 -11.30 13.11 6.84
N LEU A 247 -10.61 12.31 6.01
CA LEU A 247 -10.11 11.00 6.42
C LEU A 247 -9.08 11.11 7.54
N ALA A 248 -8.15 12.07 7.45
CA ALA A 248 -7.18 12.31 8.49
C ALA A 248 -7.85 12.75 9.81
N GLN A 249 -8.82 13.65 9.72
CA GLN A 249 -9.61 14.11 10.86
C GLN A 249 -10.27 12.95 11.62
N GLU A 250 -10.96 12.05 10.90
CA GLU A 250 -11.60 10.87 11.51
C GLU A 250 -10.58 9.84 12.02
N PHE A 251 -9.45 9.68 11.31
CA PHE A 251 -8.37 8.78 11.72
C PHE A 251 -7.65 9.26 13.00
N THR A 252 -7.53 10.58 13.20
CA THR A 252 -6.96 11.18 14.42
C THR A 252 -7.90 11.10 15.62
N ASN A 253 -8.44 9.92 15.90
CA ASN A 253 -9.28 9.68 17.07
C ASN A 253 -8.46 9.52 18.38
N THR A 254 -7.15 9.30 18.26
CA THR A 254 -6.16 9.28 19.35
C THR A 254 -4.91 10.08 18.95
N THR A 255 -3.99 10.33 19.89
CA THR A 255 -2.78 11.14 19.66
C THR A 255 -1.57 10.33 19.21
N ASP A 256 -1.60 9.00 19.34
CA ASP A 256 -0.52 8.08 18.98
C ASP A 256 -0.51 7.67 17.49
N LYS A 257 -1.16 8.47 16.65
CA LYS A 257 -1.35 8.21 15.22
C LYS A 257 -0.19 8.68 14.37
N LYS A 258 0.11 7.91 13.32
CA LYS A 258 1.04 8.25 12.25
C LYS A 258 0.31 8.40 10.92
N LEU A 259 0.60 9.48 10.20
CA LEU A 259 0.09 9.72 8.86
C LEU A 259 1.26 9.86 7.88
N VAL A 260 1.30 9.01 6.85
CA VAL A 260 2.14 9.19 5.67
C VAL A 260 1.25 9.68 4.52
N VAL A 261 1.49 10.90 4.02
CA VAL A 261 0.72 11.48 2.91
C VAL A 261 1.62 11.74 1.72
N ILE A 262 1.16 11.33 0.53
CA ILE A 262 1.85 11.61 -0.73
C ILE A 262 1.17 12.81 -1.39
N THR A 263 1.88 13.93 -1.49
CA THR A 263 1.38 15.16 -2.10
C THR A 263 2.05 15.38 -3.46
N SER A 264 2.79 16.47 -3.61
CA SER A 264 3.58 16.80 -4.78
C SER A 264 4.70 17.75 -4.37
N PHE A 265 5.76 17.81 -5.18
CA PHE A 265 6.72 18.90 -5.08
C PHE A 265 5.99 20.23 -5.05
N ASN A 266 6.46 21.15 -4.22
CA ASN A 266 5.80 22.43 -4.05
C ASN A 266 6.80 23.50 -3.61
N ASN A 267 6.56 24.74 -4.03
CA ASN A 267 7.23 25.93 -3.55
C ASN A 267 6.24 27.11 -3.56
N ASP A 268 6.60 28.19 -2.88
CA ASP A 268 5.71 29.35 -2.71
C ASP A 268 5.26 29.96 -4.03
N PHE A 269 6.15 30.02 -5.02
CA PHE A 269 5.82 30.56 -6.35
C PHE A 269 4.76 29.72 -7.06
N LEU A 270 4.92 28.39 -7.07
CA LEU A 270 3.98 27.46 -7.68
C LEU A 270 2.64 27.47 -6.96
N SER A 271 2.65 27.51 -5.63
CA SER A 271 1.42 27.60 -4.81
C SER A 271 0.65 28.90 -5.02
N ARG A 272 1.32 30.01 -5.34
CA ARG A 272 0.64 31.28 -5.67
C ARG A 272 0.07 31.30 -7.08
N THR A 273 0.74 30.62 -8.02
CA THR A 273 0.43 30.71 -9.45
C THR A 273 -0.55 29.63 -9.92
N PHE A 274 -0.47 28.42 -9.36
CA PHE A 274 -1.22 27.26 -9.82
C PHE A 274 -2.10 26.70 -8.71
N GLU A 275 -3.39 26.60 -8.99
CA GLU A 275 -4.40 26.10 -8.05
C GLU A 275 -4.08 24.69 -7.52
N TYR A 276 -3.54 23.80 -8.36
CA TYR A 276 -3.15 22.45 -7.96
C TYR A 276 -2.16 22.45 -6.78
N PHE A 277 -1.07 23.22 -6.90
CA PHE A 277 -0.05 23.32 -5.86
C PHE A 277 -0.58 24.07 -4.62
N ARG A 278 -1.44 25.08 -4.83
CA ARG A 278 -2.12 25.78 -3.73
C ARG A 278 -2.95 24.83 -2.86
N ILE A 279 -3.73 23.95 -3.49
CA ILE A 279 -4.58 22.98 -2.79
C ILE A 279 -3.73 21.99 -1.99
N LYS A 280 -2.62 21.50 -2.56
CA LYS A 280 -1.71 20.58 -1.87
C LYS A 280 -0.97 21.26 -0.71
N ALA A 281 -0.47 22.49 -0.88
CA ALA A 281 0.09 23.27 0.23
C ALA A 281 -0.93 23.48 1.35
N LYS A 282 -2.18 23.82 0.99
CA LYS A 282 -3.26 23.97 1.98
C LYS A 282 -3.50 22.68 2.76
N LEU A 283 -3.55 21.53 2.08
CA LEU A 283 -3.69 20.24 2.75
C LEU A 283 -2.55 20.02 3.75
N GLU A 284 -1.30 20.27 3.35
CA GLU A 284 -0.14 20.06 4.20
C GLU A 284 -0.19 20.92 5.47
N ASN A 285 -0.50 22.21 5.33
CA ASN A 285 -0.65 23.12 6.47
C ASN A 285 -1.81 22.71 7.38
N ASP A 286 -2.98 22.39 6.81
CA ASP A 286 -4.16 22.03 7.60
C ASP A 286 -3.95 20.68 8.33
N LEU A 287 -3.21 19.72 7.74
CA LEU A 287 -2.85 18.48 8.43
C LEU A 287 -1.93 18.72 9.64
N GLU A 288 -1.12 19.78 9.62
CA GLU A 288 -0.25 20.15 10.72
C GLU A 288 -1.00 20.95 11.81
N GLU A 289 -1.86 21.88 11.41
CA GLU A 289 -2.43 22.90 12.31
C GLU A 289 -3.89 22.68 12.68
N ALA A 290 -4.70 22.12 11.77
CA ALA A 290 -6.17 22.14 11.86
C ALA A 290 -6.82 20.80 12.27
N LEU A 291 -6.03 19.74 12.47
CA LEU A 291 -6.55 18.46 12.95
C LEU A 291 -7.02 18.57 14.42
N PRO A 292 -8.12 17.90 14.79
CA PRO A 292 -8.68 17.98 16.14
C PRO A 292 -7.74 17.40 17.20
N ASN A 293 -7.01 16.34 16.84
CA ASN A 293 -5.93 15.78 17.64
C ASN A 293 -4.64 15.83 16.81
N LYS A 294 -3.55 16.28 17.43
CA LYS A 294 -2.24 16.29 16.78
C LYS A 294 -1.75 14.86 16.55
N LEU A 295 -1.25 14.62 15.33
CA LEU A 295 -0.56 13.38 14.97
C LEU A 295 0.74 13.26 15.76
N LYS A 296 1.08 12.05 16.21
CA LYS A 296 2.41 11.77 16.76
C LYS A 296 3.48 11.98 15.68
N GLU A 297 3.21 11.48 14.48
CA GLU A 297 4.10 11.60 13.33
C GLU A 297 3.30 11.93 12.07
N LEU A 298 3.63 13.06 11.43
CA LEU A 298 3.14 13.44 10.11
C LEU A 298 4.30 13.42 9.13
N ILE A 299 4.22 12.57 8.11
CA ILE A 299 5.26 12.40 7.09
C ILE A 299 4.66 12.80 5.74
N ILE A 300 5.20 13.88 5.17
CA ILE A 300 4.75 14.47 3.92
C ILE A 300 5.78 14.14 2.83
N LEU A 301 5.40 13.28 1.90
CA LEU A 301 6.21 13.01 0.71
C LEU A 301 5.83 14.00 -0.38
N ARG A 302 6.79 14.81 -0.83
CA ARG A 302 6.64 15.79 -1.91
C ARG A 302 7.38 15.32 -3.18
N PRO A 303 6.89 14.28 -3.88
CA PRO A 303 7.54 13.79 -5.08
C PRO A 303 7.40 14.79 -6.23
N GLY A 304 8.45 14.89 -7.03
CA GLY A 304 8.45 15.57 -8.32
C GLY A 304 7.59 14.83 -9.35
N PRO A 305 7.69 15.21 -10.63
CA PRO A 305 7.06 14.45 -11.70
C PRO A 305 7.49 12.96 -11.61
N MET A 306 6.50 12.08 -11.47
CA MET A 306 6.79 10.67 -11.23
C MET A 306 7.01 9.92 -12.54
N CYS A 307 8.10 9.15 -12.59
CA CYS A 307 8.40 8.26 -13.71
C CYS A 307 7.79 6.88 -13.45
N GLY A 308 6.79 6.52 -14.24
CA GLY A 308 6.14 5.22 -14.17
C GLY A 308 4.98 5.16 -15.16
N GLN A 309 4.48 3.96 -15.43
CA GLN A 309 3.41 3.77 -16.41
C GLN A 309 2.10 3.51 -15.67
N HIS A 310 1.09 4.33 -15.91
CA HIS A 310 -0.29 3.95 -15.57
C HIS A 310 -0.74 2.85 -16.55
N GLY A 311 -1.38 1.79 -16.05
CA GLY A 311 -1.86 0.68 -16.88
C GLY A 311 -0.80 -0.39 -17.15
N ASN A 312 -1.15 -1.37 -17.98
CA ASN A 312 -0.25 -2.48 -18.30
C ASN A 312 0.70 -2.07 -19.44
N PRO A 313 1.98 -2.48 -19.41
CA PRO A 313 2.84 -2.35 -20.58
C PRO A 313 2.17 -3.05 -21.76
N VAL A 314 2.21 -2.42 -22.93
CA VAL A 314 1.68 -3.01 -24.16
C VAL A 314 2.58 -4.19 -24.51
N HIS A 315 2.11 -5.39 -24.15
CA HIS A 315 2.77 -6.64 -24.46
C HIS A 315 1.92 -7.37 -25.50
N VAL A 316 2.45 -7.40 -26.72
CA VAL A 316 1.89 -8.21 -27.79
C VAL A 316 2.76 -9.46 -27.83
N GLU A 317 2.25 -10.56 -27.29
CA GLU A 317 2.92 -11.86 -27.36
C GLU A 317 3.18 -12.25 -28.82
N MET A 318 4.36 -12.82 -29.04
CA MET A 318 4.83 -13.24 -30.35
C MET A 318 4.53 -14.72 -30.53
N ASP A 319 3.42 -15.06 -31.21
CA ASP A 319 3.21 -16.39 -31.78
C ASP A 319 4.07 -16.53 -33.04
N ILE A 320 5.38 -16.64 -32.86
CA ILE A 320 6.29 -16.94 -33.96
C ILE A 320 7.00 -18.24 -33.61
N GLN A 321 6.99 -19.19 -34.55
CA GLN A 321 7.91 -20.33 -34.49
C GLN A 321 9.35 -19.83 -34.39
N GLN A 322 10.21 -20.53 -33.65
CA GLN A 322 11.65 -20.20 -33.63
C GLN A 322 12.19 -20.27 -35.07
N ASN A 323 12.54 -19.12 -35.65
CA ASN A 323 13.02 -18.88 -37.03
C ASN A 323 11.95 -18.72 -38.13
N PRO A 324 11.22 -17.59 -38.18
CA PRO A 324 10.28 -17.31 -39.27
C PRO A 324 10.99 -16.97 -40.59
N THR A 325 10.43 -17.46 -41.68
CA THR A 325 10.81 -17.12 -43.06
C THR A 325 10.58 -15.64 -43.39
N LEU A 326 11.26 -15.11 -44.42
CA LEU A 326 11.10 -13.71 -44.86
C LEU A 326 9.66 -13.35 -45.25
N SER A 327 8.93 -14.29 -45.87
CA SER A 327 7.52 -14.11 -46.24
C SER A 327 6.61 -14.04 -45.03
N GLU A 328 6.83 -14.89 -44.02
CA GLU A 328 6.07 -14.85 -42.76
C GLU A 328 6.30 -13.51 -42.05
N ARG A 329 7.53 -13.00 -42.04
CA ARG A 329 7.84 -11.66 -41.51
C ARG A 329 7.05 -10.56 -42.23
N PHE A 330 6.95 -10.63 -43.55
CA PHE A 330 6.27 -9.60 -44.37
C PHE A 330 4.77 -9.49 -44.06
N PHE A 331 4.07 -10.61 -43.88
CA PHE A 331 2.66 -10.61 -43.47
C PHE A 331 2.46 -10.37 -41.97
N TYR A 332 3.47 -10.66 -41.16
CA TYR A 332 3.44 -10.56 -39.71
C TYR A 332 3.57 -9.12 -39.19
N TYR A 333 4.56 -8.36 -39.66
CA TYR A 333 4.84 -7.02 -39.15
C TYR A 333 3.62 -6.08 -39.23
N PRO A 334 2.84 -6.04 -40.32
CA PRO A 334 1.63 -5.23 -40.38
C PRO A 334 0.59 -5.63 -39.31
N ARG A 335 0.39 -6.93 -39.07
CA ARG A 335 -0.56 -7.43 -38.05
C ARG A 335 -0.09 -7.12 -36.63
N TYR A 336 1.20 -7.31 -36.36
CA TYR A 336 1.81 -6.95 -35.08
C TYR A 336 1.66 -5.44 -34.81
N ILE A 337 2.03 -4.60 -35.78
CA ILE A 337 1.92 -3.14 -35.68
C ILE A 337 0.45 -2.74 -35.47
N LEU A 338 -0.51 -3.39 -36.14
CA LEU A 338 -1.93 -3.12 -35.94
C LEU A 338 -2.38 -3.47 -34.52
N LYS A 339 -2.08 -4.69 -34.03
CA LYS A 339 -2.41 -5.12 -32.66
C LYS A 339 -1.75 -4.21 -31.62
N TYR A 340 -0.47 -3.88 -31.81
CA TYR A 340 0.28 -2.96 -30.98
C TYR A 340 -0.38 -1.57 -30.95
N LYS A 341 -0.71 -1.00 -32.12
CA LYS A 341 -1.42 0.29 -32.21
C LYS A 341 -2.80 0.25 -31.55
N GLN A 342 -3.56 -0.83 -31.73
CA GLN A 342 -4.87 -1.01 -31.09
C GLN A 342 -4.74 -1.04 -29.56
N GLN A 343 -3.78 -1.79 -29.03
CA GLN A 343 -3.50 -1.84 -27.59
C GLN A 343 -3.01 -0.48 -27.06
N CYS A 344 -2.11 0.20 -27.77
CA CYS A 344 -1.69 1.57 -27.43
C CYS A 344 -2.88 2.54 -27.39
N ILE A 345 -3.76 2.52 -28.38
CA ILE A 345 -4.96 3.38 -28.43
C ILE A 345 -5.90 3.05 -27.27
N SER A 346 -6.13 1.76 -26.99
CA SER A 346 -6.92 1.31 -25.84
C SER A 346 -6.35 1.84 -24.52
N GLU A 347 -5.03 1.70 -24.32
CA GLU A 347 -4.36 2.19 -23.10
C GLU A 347 -4.37 3.72 -23.01
N VAL A 348 -4.17 4.44 -24.11
CA VAL A 348 -4.29 5.90 -24.17
C VAL A 348 -5.72 6.35 -23.86
N ARG A 349 -6.75 5.62 -24.32
CA ARG A 349 -8.16 5.90 -23.99
C ARG A 349 -8.46 5.66 -22.51
N LYS A 350 -7.87 4.64 -21.89
CA LYS A 350 -8.04 4.32 -20.46
C LYS A 350 -7.33 5.33 -19.54
N VAL A 351 -6.08 5.63 -19.84
CA VAL A 351 -5.18 6.45 -19.00
C VAL A 351 -5.30 7.95 -19.30
N GLY A 352 -5.51 8.30 -20.57
CA GLY A 352 -5.53 9.66 -21.09
C GLY A 352 -4.20 10.09 -21.72
N LEU A 353 -4.26 10.75 -22.88
CA LEU A 353 -3.10 11.16 -23.67
C LEU A 353 -2.15 12.12 -22.92
N ARG A 354 -2.70 13.09 -22.18
CA ARG A 354 -1.90 14.03 -21.37
C ARG A 354 -1.12 13.33 -20.26
N THR A 355 -1.73 12.33 -19.63
CA THR A 355 -1.06 11.53 -18.59
C THR A 355 0.09 10.73 -19.21
N ARG A 356 -0.13 10.05 -20.33
CA ARG A 356 0.95 9.32 -21.05
C ARG A 356 2.09 10.23 -21.49
N LEU A 357 1.78 11.42 -22.02
CA LEU A 357 2.80 12.39 -22.41
C LEU A 357 3.60 12.85 -21.18
N SER A 358 2.93 13.09 -20.06
CA SER A 358 3.60 13.43 -18.79
C SER A 358 4.52 12.32 -18.30
N GLU A 359 4.15 11.05 -18.45
CA GLU A 359 5.00 9.90 -18.10
C GLU A 359 6.26 9.87 -18.97
N VAL A 360 6.11 10.04 -20.29
CA VAL A 360 7.24 10.07 -21.23
C VAL A 360 8.17 11.23 -20.91
N ILE A 361 7.63 12.43 -20.72
CA ILE A 361 8.43 13.62 -20.35
C ILE A 361 9.15 13.38 -19.04
N ALA A 362 8.46 12.89 -18.00
CA ALA A 362 9.07 12.60 -16.70
C ALA A 362 10.22 11.60 -16.83
N SER A 363 10.02 10.51 -17.57
CA SER A 363 11.07 9.53 -17.86
C SER A 363 12.25 10.11 -18.63
N SER A 364 12.00 11.00 -19.59
CA SER A 364 13.06 11.65 -20.38
C SER A 364 13.88 12.66 -19.57
N ILE A 365 13.25 13.36 -18.61
CA ILE A 365 13.95 14.37 -17.79
C ILE A 365 14.55 13.80 -16.50
N TYR A 366 14.34 12.51 -16.20
CA TYR A 366 14.96 11.85 -15.06
C TYR A 366 16.49 11.90 -15.18
N ARG A 367 17.16 12.44 -14.15
CA ARG A 367 18.61 12.67 -14.09
C ARG A 367 19.18 13.64 -15.13
N MET A 368 18.34 14.41 -15.85
CA MET A 368 18.86 15.49 -16.69
C MET A 368 19.40 16.64 -15.82
N PRO A 369 20.56 17.23 -16.17
CA PRO A 369 21.08 18.41 -15.47
C PRO A 369 20.07 19.58 -15.60
N GLY A 370 19.80 20.28 -14.49
CA GLY A 370 18.81 21.38 -14.43
C GLY A 370 17.36 20.96 -14.14
N SER A 371 17.05 19.67 -14.09
CA SER A 371 15.70 19.14 -13.77
C SER A 371 15.18 19.51 -12.37
N ALA A 372 16.06 19.95 -11.47
CA ALA A 372 15.67 20.43 -10.14
C ALA A 372 14.71 21.64 -10.22
N LEU A 373 14.84 22.49 -11.23
CA LEU A 373 13.94 23.63 -11.46
C LEU A 373 12.51 23.19 -11.84
N LEU A 374 12.36 21.97 -12.34
CA LEU A 374 11.07 21.36 -12.72
C LEU A 374 10.56 20.33 -11.70
N GLY A 375 11.14 20.32 -10.48
CA GLY A 375 10.68 19.50 -9.36
C GLY A 375 11.44 18.18 -9.14
N TYR A 376 12.52 17.91 -9.88
CA TYR A 376 13.32 16.67 -9.86
C TYR A 376 12.45 15.40 -10.02
N SER A 377 12.45 14.83 -11.22
CA SER A 377 11.64 13.65 -11.49
C SER A 377 12.13 12.45 -10.68
N VAL A 378 11.22 11.61 -10.22
CA VAL A 378 11.54 10.44 -9.37
C VAL A 378 10.75 9.21 -9.81
N PRO A 379 11.34 8.01 -9.84
CA PRO A 379 10.59 6.79 -10.13
C PRO A 379 9.50 6.54 -9.10
N VAL A 380 8.32 6.13 -9.58
CA VAL A 380 7.18 5.76 -8.72
C VAL A 380 7.58 4.68 -7.72
N SER A 381 8.35 3.68 -8.17
CA SER A 381 8.81 2.58 -7.31
C SER A 381 9.58 3.08 -6.09
N LYS A 382 10.36 4.15 -6.24
CA LYS A 382 11.09 4.78 -5.12
C LYS A 382 10.16 5.54 -4.19
N VAL A 383 9.21 6.30 -4.73
CA VAL A 383 8.17 6.97 -3.91
C VAL A 383 7.38 5.95 -3.11
N SER A 384 6.96 4.86 -3.76
CA SER A 384 6.25 3.75 -3.13
C SER A 384 7.08 3.06 -2.05
N TYR A 385 8.37 2.84 -2.29
CA TYR A 385 9.29 2.24 -1.32
C TYR A 385 9.43 3.12 -0.07
N VAL A 386 9.68 4.42 -0.25
CA VAL A 386 9.80 5.38 0.86
C VAL A 386 8.49 5.49 1.62
N ALA A 387 7.34 5.55 0.94
CA ALA A 387 6.04 5.56 1.60
C ALA A 387 5.81 4.32 2.48
N SER A 388 6.15 3.13 1.99
CA SER A 388 6.08 1.89 2.77
C SER A 388 7.05 1.89 3.94
N LEU A 389 8.26 2.44 3.76
CA LEU A 389 9.29 2.50 4.80
C LEU A 389 8.84 3.39 5.94
N MET A 390 8.40 4.59 5.61
CA MET A 390 7.87 5.56 6.57
C MET A 390 6.62 5.05 7.30
N ALA A 391 5.84 4.15 6.68
CA ALA A 391 4.68 3.55 7.30
C ALA A 391 5.02 2.49 8.36
N ILE A 392 6.14 1.76 8.20
CA ILE A 392 6.55 0.68 9.11
C ILE A 392 7.61 1.11 10.13
N GLU A 393 8.48 2.07 9.79
CA GLU A 393 9.55 2.51 10.68
C GLU A 393 9.01 3.35 11.83
N LYS A 394 9.47 3.12 13.05
CA LYS A 394 9.24 3.99 14.20
C LYS A 394 10.45 4.92 14.36
N LYS A 395 10.28 6.20 13.97
CA LYS A 395 11.38 7.19 14.07
C LYS A 395 11.43 7.92 15.41
N SER A 396 10.37 7.93 16.21
CA SER A 396 10.30 8.70 17.47
C SER A 396 10.64 7.84 18.70
N LYS A 397 11.84 8.06 19.25
CA LYS A 397 12.13 7.96 20.70
C LYS A 397 11.95 9.32 21.42
N GLU A 398 11.77 10.40 20.66
CA GLU A 398 11.59 11.76 21.17
C GLU A 398 10.11 12.05 21.51
N ALA A 399 9.89 12.79 22.60
CA ALA A 399 8.57 13.17 23.08
C ALA A 399 8.03 14.39 22.29
N GLY A 400 7.17 14.16 21.30
CA GLY A 400 6.39 15.24 20.68
C GLY A 400 5.82 14.90 19.29
N PRO A 401 4.81 15.67 18.81
CA PRO A 401 4.37 15.66 17.42
C PRO A 401 5.54 16.02 16.49
N LYS A 402 5.85 15.14 15.53
CA LYS A 402 6.93 15.36 14.56
C LYS A 402 6.37 15.48 13.15
N VAL A 403 6.67 16.59 12.48
CA VAL A 403 6.40 16.78 11.05
C VAL A 403 7.70 16.57 10.27
N GLU A 404 7.68 15.64 9.32
CA GLU A 404 8.81 15.35 8.44
C GLU A 404 8.37 15.55 6.99
N VAL A 405 9.06 16.45 6.26
CA VAL A 405 8.84 16.67 4.83
C VAL A 405 9.99 16.05 4.06
N ILE A 406 9.68 15.10 3.18
CA ILE A 406 10.67 14.39 2.34
C ILE A 406 10.46 14.79 0.88
N ASN A 407 11.43 15.49 0.30
CA ASN A 407 11.38 15.96 -1.08
C ASN A 407 11.86 14.89 -2.09
N SER A 408 11.67 15.15 -3.38
CA SER A 408 12.03 14.24 -4.48
C SER A 408 13.48 13.73 -4.43
N TYR A 409 14.44 14.60 -4.06
CA TYR A 409 15.85 14.23 -3.99
C TYR A 409 16.11 13.28 -2.83
N GLN A 410 15.55 13.58 -1.65
CA GLN A 410 15.62 12.70 -0.49
C GLN A 410 14.96 11.34 -0.77
N ILE A 411 13.82 11.33 -1.47
CA ILE A 411 13.17 10.08 -1.90
C ILE A 411 14.12 9.24 -2.77
N ASP A 412 14.81 9.86 -3.73
CA ASP A 412 15.73 9.16 -4.63
C ASP A 412 17.02 8.67 -3.94
N MET A 413 17.39 9.28 -2.81
CA MET A 413 18.55 8.88 -1.99
C MET A 413 18.22 7.81 -0.95
N ILE A 414 16.99 7.78 -0.43
CA ILE A 414 16.55 6.77 0.55
C ILE A 414 16.30 5.41 -0.11
N ALA A 415 15.78 5.41 -1.34
CA ALA A 415 15.44 4.21 -2.12
C ALA A 415 16.48 3.94 -3.22
#